data_AF-A0A837CL36-F1
#
_entry.id   AF-A0A837CL36-F1
#
_cell.length_a   1.000
_cell.length_b   1.000
_cell.length_c   1.000
_cell.angle_alpha   90.00
_cell.angle_beta   90.00
_cell.angle_gamma   90.00
#
_symmetry.space_group_name_H-M   'P 1'
#
loop_
_entity.id
_entity.type
_entity.pdbx_description
1 polymer ?
#
loop_
_entity_poly.entity_id
_entity_poly.type
_entity_poly.pdbx_seq_one_letter_code
_entity_poly.pdbx_strand_id
1 'polypeptide(L)'
;MNMVYKIGDFVEYVTTKEHQAVPAIPQSWRVLQVMPGRDAKVIKAFGERCISGWSPTVVHFIQRGTSSHARKPHLGRRIEKPFLPGLIFLPEFELDRLGEIRSIPDVDNLLEFGKLRSWLNATEMQLIRDIVAIENMLPSRRKWALAQLYLKYSFVGAKKVEDEATIRVGRHVRVADGLFTGFRALIERIDSSGRLSVYVENGKRGVKVNGLTETQIELID
;
A
#
# COMPACT_ATOMS: atom_id res chain seq x y z
N MET A 1 54.97 1.12 10.94
CA MET A 1 55.78 2.09 10.17
C MET A 1 54.87 3.23 9.76
N ASN A 2 54.95 4.40 10.41
CA ASN A 2 54.14 5.57 10.05
C ASN A 2 54.88 6.38 9.00
N MET A 3 54.28 6.53 7.84
CA MET A 3 54.84 7.27 6.72
C MET A 3 54.40 8.73 6.83
N VAL A 4 55.37 9.64 7.05
CA VAL A 4 55.15 11.08 7.16
C VAL A 4 55.41 11.70 5.79
N TYR A 5 54.36 12.10 5.09
CA TYR A 5 54.46 12.78 3.80
C TYR A 5 54.92 14.24 3.97
N LYS A 6 55.71 14.75 3.03
CA LYS A 6 56.16 16.16 3.01
C LYS A 6 55.40 16.95 1.96
N ILE A 7 55.28 18.25 2.19
CA ILE A 7 54.64 19.19 1.25
C ILE A 7 55.48 19.20 -0.05
N GLY A 8 54.86 18.77 -1.16
CA GLY A 8 55.50 18.61 -2.47
C GLY A 8 55.51 17.16 -3.00
N ASP A 9 55.14 16.19 -2.18
CA ASP A 9 55.00 14.79 -2.61
C ASP A 9 53.72 14.62 -3.47
N PHE A 10 53.89 14.20 -4.72
CA PHE A 10 52.76 13.80 -5.58
C PHE A 10 52.27 12.42 -5.15
N VAL A 11 51.11 12.39 -4.49
CA VAL A 11 50.43 11.14 -4.12
C VAL A 11 49.53 10.75 -5.28
N GLU A 12 49.72 9.56 -5.83
CA GLU A 12 48.82 8.97 -6.83
C GLU A 12 47.38 8.95 -6.29
N TYR A 13 46.38 9.14 -7.17
CA TYR A 13 44.98 9.12 -6.78
C TYR A 13 44.66 7.80 -6.07
N VAL A 14 44.49 7.86 -4.74
CA VAL A 14 43.94 6.74 -3.99
C VAL A 14 42.53 6.56 -4.51
N THR A 15 42.29 5.47 -5.24
CA THR A 15 40.94 5.02 -5.57
C THR A 15 40.19 4.86 -4.25
N THR A 16 39.40 5.86 -3.90
CA THR A 16 38.39 5.75 -2.86
C THR A 16 37.50 4.61 -3.30
N LYS A 17 37.42 3.56 -2.47
CA LYS A 17 36.51 2.44 -2.71
C LYS A 17 35.16 3.04 -3.10
N GLU A 18 34.71 2.75 -4.31
CA GLU A 18 33.34 3.04 -4.72
C GLU A 18 32.43 2.54 -3.60
N HIS A 19 31.55 3.41 -3.11
CA HIS A 19 30.59 3.03 -2.09
C HIS A 19 29.67 2.01 -2.75
N GLN A 20 29.99 0.73 -2.59
CA GLN A 20 29.16 -0.35 -3.06
C GLN A 20 27.88 -0.26 -2.23
N ALA A 21 26.76 0.06 -2.88
CA ALA A 21 25.45 0.00 -2.27
C ALA A 21 25.14 -1.47 -1.96
N VAL A 22 25.61 -1.94 -0.80
CA VAL A 22 25.16 -3.20 -0.24
C VAL A 22 23.71 -2.97 0.16
N PRO A 23 22.73 -3.72 -0.39
CA PRO A 23 21.36 -3.63 0.09
C PRO A 23 21.35 -4.12 1.54
N ALA A 24 21.43 -3.18 2.47
CA ALA A 24 21.27 -3.46 3.88
C ALA A 24 19.82 -3.86 4.09
N ILE A 25 19.57 -5.15 4.33
CA ILE A 25 18.27 -5.62 4.77
C ILE A 25 18.16 -5.23 6.25
N PRO A 26 17.26 -4.32 6.64
CA PRO A 26 17.14 -3.91 8.04
C PRO A 26 16.69 -5.09 8.89
N GLN A 27 17.36 -5.33 10.03
CA GLN A 27 16.90 -6.34 11.00
C GLN A 27 15.72 -5.80 11.82
N SER A 28 15.68 -4.48 11.99
CA SER A 28 14.61 -3.79 12.71
C SER A 28 14.28 -2.41 12.14
N TRP A 29 13.12 -1.92 12.57
CA TRP A 29 12.56 -0.64 12.18
C TRP A 29 12.11 0.14 13.41
N ARG A 30 12.34 1.44 13.40
CA ARG A 30 11.85 2.42 14.37
C ARG A 30 10.73 3.23 13.73
N VAL A 31 9.79 3.72 14.55
CA VAL A 31 8.74 4.60 14.06
C VAL A 31 9.15 6.05 14.32
N LEU A 32 9.26 6.84 13.26
CA LEU A 32 9.50 8.27 13.30
C LEU A 32 8.16 9.02 13.18
N GLN A 33 7.94 9.96 14.09
CA GLN A 33 6.79 10.84 14.06
C GLN A 33 7.07 12.06 13.18
N VAL A 34 6.10 12.41 12.36
CA VAL A 34 6.10 13.59 11.50
C VAL A 34 4.75 14.30 11.60
N MET A 35 4.70 15.57 11.20
CA MET A 35 3.44 16.30 11.16
C MET A 35 2.43 15.58 10.24
N PRO A 36 1.23 15.19 10.74
CA PRO A 36 0.27 14.46 9.93
C PRO A 36 -0.11 15.21 8.64
N GLY A 37 -0.04 14.53 7.50
CA GLY A 37 -0.31 15.11 6.19
C GLY A 37 0.91 15.79 5.54
N ARG A 38 2.07 15.80 6.21
CA ARG A 38 3.36 16.22 5.64
C ARG A 38 4.25 15.02 5.25
N ASP A 39 3.76 13.80 5.41
CA ASP A 39 4.47 12.55 5.13
C ASP A 39 5.18 12.54 3.77
N ALA A 40 4.47 12.90 2.70
CA ALA A 40 5.02 12.93 1.34
C ALA A 40 6.14 13.97 1.18
N LYS A 41 6.07 15.10 1.90
CA LYS A 41 7.11 16.14 1.86
C LYS A 41 8.36 15.65 2.59
N VAL A 42 8.21 14.99 3.73
CA VAL A 42 9.33 14.41 4.48
C VAL A 42 9.99 13.27 3.68
N ILE A 43 9.21 12.36 3.10
CA ILE A 43 9.74 11.29 2.24
C ILE A 43 10.48 11.85 1.02
N LYS A 44 9.99 12.95 0.43
CA LYS A 44 10.72 13.64 -0.64
C LYS A 44 12.08 14.15 -0.15
N ALA A 45 12.13 14.80 1.02
CA ALA A 45 13.38 15.28 1.61
C ALA A 45 14.33 14.13 1.98
N PHE A 46 13.81 12.96 2.38
CA PHE A 46 14.60 11.76 2.61
C PHE A 46 15.30 11.32 1.31
N GLY A 47 14.57 11.29 0.19
CA GLY A 47 15.14 10.98 -1.12
C GLY A 47 16.24 11.97 -1.54
N GLU A 48 16.06 13.25 -1.30
CA GLU A 48 17.05 14.31 -1.61
C GLU A 48 18.33 14.19 -0.76
N ARG A 49 18.25 13.59 0.43
CA ARG A 49 19.37 13.44 1.39
C ARG A 49 19.90 12.01 1.47
N CYS A 50 19.47 11.12 0.57
CA CYS A 50 19.81 9.70 0.58
C CYS A 50 19.54 9.05 1.95
N ILE A 51 18.40 9.34 2.56
CA ILE A 51 17.93 8.72 3.80
C ILE A 51 16.89 7.66 3.43
N SER A 52 17.07 6.46 3.94
CA SER A 52 16.11 5.37 3.77
C SER A 52 14.95 5.55 4.75
N GLY A 53 13.72 5.53 4.24
CA GLY A 53 12.53 5.55 5.07
C GLY A 53 11.31 5.15 4.27
N TRP A 54 10.28 4.66 4.96
CA TRP A 54 9.07 4.20 4.30
C TRP A 54 7.83 4.76 5.00
N SER A 55 7.03 5.52 4.25
CA SER A 55 5.69 5.93 4.67
C SER A 55 4.66 5.01 4.03
N PRO A 56 3.82 4.31 4.81
CA PRO A 56 2.80 3.44 4.26
C PRO A 56 1.77 4.28 3.51
N THR A 57 1.58 4.03 2.23
CA THR A 57 0.74 4.86 1.36
C THR A 57 -0.34 4.02 0.70
N VAL A 58 -1.58 4.50 0.76
CA VAL A 58 -2.75 3.91 0.11
C VAL A 58 -3.28 4.81 -0.99
N VAL A 59 -3.77 4.17 -2.05
CA VAL A 59 -4.30 4.82 -3.23
C VAL A 59 -5.81 4.91 -3.09
N HIS A 60 -6.31 6.14 -3.17
CA HIS A 60 -7.73 6.41 -3.31
C HIS A 60 -8.03 7.06 -4.65
N PHE A 61 -9.29 7.03 -5.04
CA PHE A 61 -9.79 7.73 -6.21
C PHE A 61 -10.84 8.72 -5.73
N ILE A 62 -10.73 9.99 -6.15
CA ILE A 62 -11.67 11.05 -5.81
C ILE A 62 -12.33 11.59 -7.07
N GLN A 63 -13.62 11.94 -7.00
CA GLN A 63 -14.34 12.51 -8.13
C GLN A 63 -13.72 13.84 -8.56
N ARG A 64 -13.67 14.07 -9.87
CA ARG A 64 -13.21 15.36 -10.43
C ARG A 64 -14.30 16.40 -10.16
N GLY A 65 -14.04 17.36 -9.28
CA GLY A 65 -14.91 18.52 -9.02
C GLY A 65 -15.53 18.60 -7.61
N THR A 66 -15.85 17.46 -6.98
CA THR A 66 -16.55 17.43 -5.68
C THR A 66 -15.65 17.01 -4.51
N SER A 67 -14.41 16.61 -4.77
CA SER A 67 -13.45 16.06 -3.78
C SER A 67 -13.95 14.83 -3.00
N SER A 68 -15.16 14.34 -3.30
CA SER A 68 -15.74 13.14 -2.71
C SER A 68 -15.05 11.88 -3.23
N HIS A 69 -15.10 10.79 -2.47
CA HIS A 69 -14.59 9.50 -2.92
C HIS A 69 -15.28 9.09 -4.22
N ALA A 70 -14.48 8.80 -5.25
CA ALA A 70 -14.99 8.21 -6.47
C ALA A 70 -15.42 6.79 -6.15
N ARG A 71 -16.66 6.47 -6.53
CA ARG A 71 -17.19 5.11 -6.45
C ARG A 71 -16.32 4.12 -7.24
N LYS A 72 -15.52 4.59 -8.22
CA LYS A 72 -14.66 3.76 -9.08
C LYS A 72 -13.31 4.39 -9.43
N PRO A 73 -12.26 3.57 -9.67
CA PRO A 73 -10.95 4.04 -10.08
C PRO A 73 -10.90 4.91 -11.34
N HIS A 74 -11.57 4.48 -12.42
CA HIS A 74 -11.55 5.19 -13.71
C HIS A 74 -12.40 6.47 -13.74
N LEU A 75 -13.32 6.62 -12.79
CA LEU A 75 -14.16 7.82 -12.65
C LEU A 75 -13.50 8.90 -11.78
N GLY A 76 -12.40 8.57 -11.10
CA GLY A 76 -11.74 9.45 -10.17
C GLY A 76 -10.33 9.85 -10.58
N ARG A 77 -9.85 10.95 -10.00
CA ARG A 77 -8.42 11.25 -9.93
C ARG A 77 -7.79 10.34 -8.88
N ARG A 78 -6.74 9.63 -9.27
CA ARG A 78 -5.88 8.86 -8.36
C ARG A 78 -5.19 9.83 -7.39
N ILE A 79 -5.31 9.56 -6.10
CA ILE A 79 -4.61 10.28 -5.04
C ILE A 79 -3.93 9.27 -4.12
N GLU A 80 -2.76 9.63 -3.65
CA GLU A 80 -2.00 8.86 -2.68
C GLU A 80 -2.15 9.53 -1.32
N LYS A 81 -2.54 8.77 -0.31
CA LYS A 81 -2.68 9.24 1.08
C LYS A 81 -1.87 8.33 2.00
N PRO A 82 -1.27 8.87 3.08
CA PRO A 82 -0.63 8.04 4.08
C PRO A 82 -1.70 7.16 4.75
N PHE A 83 -1.43 5.86 4.84
CA PHE A 83 -2.27 4.88 5.52
C PHE A 83 -2.21 5.06 7.05
N LEU A 84 -1.03 5.40 7.55
CA LEU A 84 -0.78 5.80 8.94
C LEU A 84 -0.22 7.22 8.93
N PRO A 85 -1.09 8.26 8.89
CA PRO A 85 -0.65 9.65 8.82
C PRO A 85 0.25 10.02 9.99
N GLY A 86 1.36 10.68 9.70
CA GLY A 86 2.31 11.14 10.71
C GLY A 86 3.32 10.08 11.15
N LEU A 87 3.33 8.88 10.55
CA LEU A 87 4.24 7.80 10.91
C LEU A 87 5.09 7.37 9.71
N ILE A 88 6.41 7.44 9.87
CA ILE A 88 7.40 6.94 8.91
C ILE A 88 8.21 5.82 9.58
N PHE A 89 8.39 4.71 8.88
CA PHE A 89 9.21 3.60 9.35
C PHE A 89 10.65 3.82 8.89
N LEU A 90 11.54 3.92 9.86
CA LEU A 90 12.96 4.17 9.68
C LEU A 90 13.75 2.87 9.97
N PRO A 91 14.58 2.38 9.04
CA PRO A 91 15.40 1.20 9.29
C PRO A 91 16.51 1.51 10.30
N GLU A 92 16.96 0.50 11.04
CA GLU A 92 17.93 0.65 12.13
C GLU A 92 19.26 1.28 11.73
N PHE A 93 19.71 1.05 10.49
CA PHE A 93 20.98 1.60 10.00
C PHE A 93 20.94 3.11 9.73
N GLU A 94 19.76 3.74 9.72
CA GLU A 94 19.64 5.20 9.61
C GLU A 94 19.63 5.89 10.98
N LEU A 95 19.65 5.13 12.08
CA LEU A 95 19.56 5.69 13.43
C LEU A 95 20.79 6.52 13.82
N ASP A 96 21.96 6.20 13.26
CA ASP A 96 23.18 7.01 13.48
C ASP A 96 23.06 8.41 12.86
N ARG A 97 22.16 8.57 11.89
CA ARG A 97 21.84 9.85 11.22
C ARG A 97 20.65 10.57 11.84
N LEU A 98 20.17 10.16 13.01
CA LEU A 98 18.95 10.72 13.60
C LEU A 98 19.03 12.24 13.83
N GLY A 99 20.22 12.78 14.13
CA GLY A 99 20.42 14.23 14.22
C GLY A 99 20.16 14.96 12.89
N GLU A 100 20.64 14.40 11.79
CA GLU A 100 20.37 14.91 10.44
C GLU A 100 18.88 14.78 10.07
N ILE A 101 18.27 13.64 10.40
CA ILE A 101 16.85 13.37 10.15
C ILE A 101 15.96 14.38 10.89
N ARG A 102 16.24 14.65 12.17
CA ARG A 102 15.50 15.64 12.98
C ARG A 102 15.64 17.08 12.48
N SER A 103 16.66 17.38 11.68
CA SER A 103 16.81 18.71 11.06
C SER A 103 15.84 18.93 9.88
N ILE A 104 15.17 17.88 9.40
CA ILE A 104 14.21 17.98 8.30
C ILE A 104 12.94 18.66 8.81
N PRO A 105 12.42 19.70 8.13
CA PRO A 105 11.17 20.33 8.51
C PRO A 105 10.01 19.31 8.58
N ASP A 106 9.10 19.52 9.53
CA ASP A 106 7.94 18.66 9.80
C ASP A 106 8.27 17.27 10.40
N VAL A 107 9.55 16.97 10.67
CA VAL A 107 9.97 15.81 11.47
C VAL A 107 9.94 16.18 12.95
N ASP A 108 9.34 15.31 13.76
CA ASP A 108 9.36 15.43 15.22
C ASP A 108 10.43 14.50 15.80
N ASN A 109 10.04 13.42 16.48
CA ASN A 109 10.96 12.49 17.10
C ASN A 109 10.56 11.03 16.86
N LEU A 110 11.39 10.08 17.29
CA LEU A 110 11.01 8.69 17.34
C LEU A 110 9.83 8.52 18.31
N LEU A 111 8.87 7.69 17.91
CA LEU A 111 7.72 7.35 18.75
C LEU A 111 8.20 6.55 19.97
N GLU A 112 7.96 7.10 21.14
CA GLU A 112 8.33 6.50 22.43
C GLU A 112 7.11 6.52 23.37
N PHE A 113 6.91 5.41 24.08
CA PHE A 113 5.87 5.28 25.11
C PHE A 113 6.54 5.22 26.48
N GLY A 114 6.86 6.38 27.04
CA GLY A 114 7.63 6.48 28.28
C GLY A 114 9.03 5.89 28.09
N LYS A 115 9.32 4.76 28.76
CA LYS A 115 10.59 4.04 28.61
C LYS A 115 10.60 3.02 27.46
N LEU A 116 9.45 2.77 26.84
CA LEU A 116 9.31 1.79 25.77
C LEU A 116 9.60 2.45 24.41
N ARG A 117 10.53 1.88 23.67
CA ARG A 117 10.88 2.33 22.31
C ARG A 117 10.02 1.58 21.29
N SER A 118 9.47 2.29 20.32
CA SER A 118 8.77 1.65 19.19
C SER A 118 9.78 0.89 18.33
N TRP A 119 9.69 -0.44 18.35
CA TRP A 119 10.51 -1.31 17.52
C TRP A 119 9.65 -2.31 16.80
N LEU A 120 9.95 -2.52 15.53
CA LEU A 120 9.35 -3.55 14.71
C LEU A 120 10.43 -4.45 14.16
N ASN A 121 10.27 -5.75 14.33
CA ASN A 121 11.11 -6.73 13.65
C ASN A 121 10.70 -6.86 12.17
N ALA A 122 11.48 -7.59 11.39
CA ALA A 122 11.21 -7.80 9.96
C ALA A 122 9.83 -8.42 9.68
N THR A 123 9.34 -9.33 10.55
CA THR A 123 8.04 -10.00 10.39
C THR A 123 6.88 -9.03 10.59
N GLU A 124 6.93 -8.20 11.64
CA GLU A 124 5.94 -7.16 11.92
C GLU A 124 5.94 -6.10 10.82
N MET A 125 7.13 -5.72 10.35
CA MET A 125 7.24 -4.79 9.22
C MET A 125 6.63 -5.38 7.94
N GLN A 126 6.85 -6.67 7.69
CA GLN A 126 6.25 -7.36 6.55
C GLN A 126 4.73 -7.43 6.67
N LEU A 127 4.19 -7.66 7.86
CA LEU A 127 2.75 -7.63 8.11
C LEU A 127 2.16 -6.26 7.73
N ILE A 128 2.79 -5.15 8.14
CA ILE A 128 2.32 -3.80 7.77
C ILE A 128 2.38 -3.58 6.26
N ARG A 129 3.44 -4.04 5.60
CA ARG A 129 3.57 -3.97 4.14
C ARG A 129 2.47 -4.78 3.44
N ASP A 130 2.18 -5.99 3.94
CA ASP A 130 1.12 -6.84 3.41
C ASP A 130 -0.26 -6.17 3.59
N ILE A 131 -0.54 -5.55 4.74
CA ILE A 131 -1.78 -4.78 4.97
C ILE A 131 -1.91 -3.65 3.96
N VAL A 132 -0.85 -2.83 3.79
CA VAL A 132 -0.85 -1.71 2.83
C VAL A 132 -1.03 -2.21 1.39
N ALA A 133 -0.41 -3.34 1.04
CA ALA A 133 -0.58 -3.94 -0.28
C ALA A 133 -2.03 -4.39 -0.50
N ILE A 134 -2.65 -5.02 0.50
CA ILE A 134 -4.06 -5.43 0.45
C ILE A 134 -4.99 -4.22 0.37
N GLU A 135 -4.75 -3.16 1.13
CA GLU A 135 -5.53 -1.92 1.06
C GLU A 135 -5.42 -1.21 -0.30
N ASN A 136 -4.37 -1.49 -1.07
CA ASN A 136 -4.24 -1.01 -2.44
C ASN A 136 -4.92 -1.92 -3.48
N MET A 137 -5.46 -3.08 -3.08
CA MET A 137 -6.21 -3.96 -3.98
C MET A 137 -7.62 -3.43 -4.28
N LEU A 138 -8.27 -4.03 -5.28
CA LEU A 138 -9.68 -3.84 -5.56
C LEU A 138 -10.54 -4.29 -4.37
N PRO A 139 -11.66 -3.59 -4.04
CA PRO A 139 -12.49 -3.91 -2.88
C PRO A 139 -12.95 -5.38 -2.81
N SER A 140 -13.27 -6.01 -3.95
CA SER A 140 -13.67 -7.43 -4.03
C SER A 140 -12.59 -8.39 -3.53
N ARG A 141 -11.32 -8.05 -3.72
CA ARG A 141 -10.17 -8.88 -3.31
C ARG A 141 -9.70 -8.59 -1.89
N ARG A 142 -10.00 -7.41 -1.34
CA ARG A 142 -9.53 -7.00 0.00
C ARG A 142 -10.03 -7.94 1.09
N LYS A 143 -11.32 -8.24 1.12
CA LYS A 143 -11.92 -9.06 2.19
C LYS A 143 -11.29 -10.46 2.25
N TRP A 144 -11.10 -11.10 1.10
CA TRP A 144 -10.45 -12.40 1.01
C TRP A 144 -8.96 -12.31 1.35
N ALA A 145 -8.24 -11.33 0.81
CA ALA A 145 -6.80 -11.19 1.06
C ALA A 145 -6.51 -10.85 2.54
N LEU A 146 -7.33 -10.03 3.19
CA LEU A 146 -7.28 -9.79 4.63
C LEU A 146 -7.54 -11.08 5.42
N ALA A 147 -8.54 -11.87 5.05
CA ALA A 147 -8.81 -13.16 5.68
C ALA A 147 -7.61 -14.11 5.58
N GLN A 148 -6.98 -14.20 4.40
CA GLN A 148 -5.76 -15.00 4.22
C GLN A 148 -4.60 -14.47 5.05
N LEU A 149 -4.46 -13.14 5.17
CA LEU A 149 -3.44 -12.53 6.02
C LEU A 149 -3.63 -12.88 7.49
N TYR A 150 -4.87 -12.79 7.99
CA TYR A 150 -5.19 -13.14 9.37
C TYR A 150 -4.91 -14.62 9.68
N LEU A 151 -5.13 -15.52 8.71
CA LEU A 151 -4.76 -16.94 8.83
C LEU A 151 -3.23 -17.12 8.83
N LYS A 152 -2.51 -16.44 7.93
CA LYS A 152 -1.04 -16.50 7.81
C LYS A 152 -0.34 -16.06 9.09
N TYR A 153 -0.86 -15.03 9.75
CA TYR A 153 -0.26 -14.44 10.97
C TYR A 153 -1.00 -14.83 12.27
N SER A 154 -1.91 -15.82 12.21
CA SER A 154 -2.59 -16.41 13.38
C SER A 154 -3.37 -15.43 14.28
N PHE A 155 -3.93 -14.35 13.72
CA PHE A 155 -4.70 -13.36 14.49
C PHE A 155 -6.16 -13.78 14.76
N VAL A 156 -6.70 -14.77 14.03
CA VAL A 156 -8.08 -15.24 14.18
C VAL A 156 -8.09 -16.77 14.15
N GLY A 157 -8.71 -17.40 15.15
CA GLY A 157 -9.02 -18.83 15.12
C GLY A 157 -9.89 -19.12 13.89
N ALA A 158 -9.44 -20.03 13.04
CA ALA A 158 -9.90 -20.30 11.67
C ALA A 158 -11.37 -20.77 11.50
N LYS A 159 -12.34 -20.15 12.18
CA LYS A 159 -13.77 -20.43 12.04
C LYS A 159 -14.45 -19.31 11.23
N LYS A 160 -14.81 -19.68 10.00
CA LYS A 160 -15.76 -19.00 9.08
C LYS A 160 -15.38 -17.61 8.59
N VAL A 161 -14.52 -17.55 7.57
CA VAL A 161 -14.73 -16.58 6.48
C VAL A 161 -15.45 -17.35 5.37
N GLU A 162 -16.77 -17.48 5.51
CA GLU A 162 -17.58 -18.13 4.48
C GLU A 162 -17.68 -17.25 3.22
N ASP A 163 -17.58 -17.95 2.10
CA ASP A 163 -17.51 -17.66 0.67
C ASP A 163 -18.59 -16.69 0.09
N GLU A 164 -19.26 -15.90 0.93
CA GLU A 164 -20.32 -14.98 0.55
C GLU A 164 -19.83 -13.73 -0.18
N ALA A 165 -18.53 -13.51 -0.39
CA ALA A 165 -18.01 -12.34 -1.11
C ALA A 165 -17.38 -12.65 -2.48
N THR A 166 -17.40 -13.92 -2.91
CA THR A 166 -16.72 -14.34 -4.14
C THR A 166 -17.64 -14.14 -5.37
N ILE A 167 -17.12 -13.48 -6.40
CA ILE A 167 -17.74 -13.41 -7.73
C ILE A 167 -17.57 -14.81 -8.35
N ARG A 168 -18.68 -15.52 -8.59
CA ARG A 168 -18.70 -16.86 -9.18
C ARG A 168 -19.85 -17.00 -10.16
N VAL A 169 -19.70 -17.93 -11.11
CA VAL A 169 -20.78 -18.32 -12.02
C VAL A 169 -21.99 -18.80 -11.19
N GLY A 170 -23.19 -18.43 -11.63
CA GLY A 170 -24.45 -18.74 -10.94
C GLY A 170 -24.83 -17.76 -9.82
N ARG A 171 -24.02 -16.72 -9.58
CA ARG A 171 -24.32 -15.72 -8.55
C ARG A 171 -25.07 -14.51 -9.10
N HIS A 172 -26.04 -14.02 -8.33
CA HIS A 172 -26.74 -12.77 -8.63
C HIS A 172 -25.93 -11.56 -8.19
N VAL A 173 -25.88 -10.56 -9.06
CA VAL A 173 -25.19 -9.29 -8.88
C VAL A 173 -26.07 -8.15 -9.37
N ARG A 174 -25.77 -6.92 -8.97
CA ARG A 174 -26.37 -5.70 -9.52
C ARG A 174 -25.39 -5.11 -10.52
N VAL A 175 -25.86 -4.74 -11.71
CA VAL A 175 -25.04 -3.95 -12.61
C VAL A 175 -24.92 -2.54 -12.01
N ALA A 176 -23.70 -2.09 -11.74
CA ALA A 176 -23.44 -0.83 -11.07
C ALA A 176 -23.17 0.32 -12.06
N ASP A 177 -23.00 0.01 -13.36
CA ASP A 177 -22.59 0.96 -14.40
C ASP A 177 -22.81 0.43 -15.82
N GLY A 178 -22.96 1.36 -16.77
CA GLY A 178 -23.38 1.09 -18.14
C GLY A 178 -24.90 1.13 -18.33
N LEU A 179 -25.35 0.73 -19.51
CA LEU A 179 -26.76 0.84 -19.94
C LEU A 179 -27.75 0.07 -19.05
N PHE A 180 -27.27 -0.95 -18.33
CA PHE A 180 -28.09 -1.80 -17.46
C PHE A 180 -27.92 -1.48 -15.97
N THR A 181 -27.41 -0.29 -15.62
CA THR A 181 -27.20 0.11 -14.22
C THR A 181 -28.49 -0.05 -13.39
N GLY A 182 -28.36 -0.63 -12.20
CA GLY A 182 -29.44 -0.90 -11.26
C GLY A 182 -30.13 -2.24 -11.44
N PHE A 183 -29.96 -2.90 -12.59
CA PHE A 183 -30.60 -4.19 -12.85
C PHE A 183 -29.91 -5.33 -12.11
N ARG A 184 -30.70 -6.33 -11.72
CA ARG A 184 -30.19 -7.62 -11.25
C ARG A 184 -29.73 -8.45 -12.44
N ALA A 185 -28.59 -9.10 -12.29
CA ALA A 185 -28.01 -9.95 -13.31
C ALA A 185 -27.40 -11.21 -12.70
N LEU A 186 -27.48 -12.32 -13.43
CA LEU A 186 -26.87 -13.60 -13.08
C LEU A 186 -25.53 -13.73 -13.80
N ILE A 187 -24.44 -14.04 -13.10
CA ILE A 187 -23.15 -14.31 -13.75
C ILE A 187 -23.23 -15.67 -14.45
N GLU A 188 -23.19 -15.69 -15.78
CA GLU A 188 -23.21 -16.94 -16.56
C GLU A 188 -21.80 -17.47 -16.85
N ARG A 189 -20.84 -16.56 -17.03
CA ARG A 189 -19.47 -16.93 -17.39
C ARG A 189 -18.49 -15.87 -16.92
N ILE A 190 -17.31 -16.35 -16.52
CA ILE A 190 -16.12 -15.53 -16.26
C ILE A 190 -15.06 -15.99 -17.25
N ASP A 191 -14.49 -15.07 -18.01
CA ASP A 191 -13.39 -15.39 -18.93
C ASP A 191 -12.02 -15.38 -18.23
N SER A 192 -10.99 -15.88 -18.93
CA SER A 192 -9.62 -15.93 -18.41
C SER A 192 -8.98 -14.56 -18.19
N SER A 193 -9.59 -13.49 -18.71
CA SER A 193 -9.16 -12.10 -18.51
C SER A 193 -9.89 -11.39 -17.37
N GLY A 194 -10.83 -12.08 -16.69
CA GLY A 194 -11.63 -11.53 -15.60
C GLY A 194 -12.82 -10.68 -16.06
N ARG A 195 -13.23 -10.77 -17.33
CA ARG A 195 -14.49 -10.18 -17.79
C ARG A 195 -15.65 -11.15 -17.60
N LEU A 196 -16.81 -10.58 -17.38
CA LEU A 196 -18.03 -11.24 -16.97
C LEU A 196 -19.03 -11.21 -18.12
N SER A 197 -19.66 -12.36 -18.34
CA SER A 197 -20.91 -12.45 -19.10
C SER A 197 -22.03 -12.62 -18.10
N VAL A 198 -22.97 -11.68 -18.09
CA VAL A 198 -24.10 -11.69 -17.16
C VAL A 198 -25.42 -11.72 -17.93
N TYR A 199 -26.40 -12.43 -17.39
CA TYR A 199 -27.76 -12.41 -17.87
C TYR A 199 -28.56 -11.41 -17.05
N VAL A 200 -28.90 -10.27 -17.65
CA VAL A 200 -29.70 -9.23 -16.99
C VAL A 200 -31.17 -9.62 -17.09
N GLU A 201 -31.81 -9.85 -15.94
CA GLU A 201 -33.19 -10.32 -15.89
C GLU A 201 -34.17 -9.18 -15.59
N ASN A 202 -35.22 -9.06 -16.40
CA ASN A 202 -36.34 -8.17 -16.15
C ASN A 202 -37.67 -8.96 -16.13
N GLY A 203 -37.79 -9.88 -15.16
CA GLY A 203 -39.00 -10.62 -14.79
C GLY A 203 -39.56 -11.64 -15.80
N LYS A 204 -39.61 -11.33 -17.09
CA LYS A 204 -40.17 -12.22 -18.15
C LYS A 204 -39.24 -12.44 -19.34
N ARG A 205 -38.26 -11.56 -19.54
CA ARG A 205 -37.22 -11.66 -20.57
C ARG A 205 -35.92 -11.09 -20.01
N GLY A 206 -34.80 -11.58 -20.52
CA GLY A 206 -33.49 -11.07 -20.15
C GLY A 206 -32.58 -10.94 -21.36
N VAL A 207 -31.51 -10.18 -21.17
CA VAL A 207 -30.51 -9.90 -22.19
C VAL A 207 -29.15 -10.32 -21.66
N LYS A 208 -28.40 -11.04 -22.49
CA LYS A 208 -27.02 -11.39 -22.19
C LYS A 208 -26.11 -10.19 -22.48
N VAL A 209 -25.36 -9.78 -21.47
CA VAL A 209 -24.40 -8.68 -21.55
C VAL A 209 -23.01 -9.26 -21.34
N ASN A 210 -22.13 -9.09 -22.33
CA ASN A 210 -20.77 -9.60 -22.30
C ASN A 210 -19.76 -8.48 -22.07
N GLY A 211 -18.60 -8.84 -21.51
CA GLY A 211 -17.46 -7.94 -21.39
C GLY A 211 -17.54 -6.97 -20.22
N LEU A 212 -18.43 -7.20 -19.25
CA LEU A 212 -18.45 -6.41 -18.03
C LEU A 212 -17.22 -6.72 -17.19
N THR A 213 -16.66 -5.71 -16.55
CA THR A 213 -15.58 -5.90 -15.57
C THR A 213 -16.13 -6.04 -14.16
N GLU A 214 -15.34 -6.61 -13.24
CA GLU A 214 -15.70 -6.68 -11.81
C GLU A 214 -16.08 -5.31 -11.23
N THR A 215 -15.49 -4.22 -11.74
CA THR A 215 -15.79 -2.84 -11.32
C THR A 215 -17.14 -2.32 -11.80
N GLN A 216 -17.82 -3.01 -12.72
CA GLN A 216 -19.12 -2.65 -13.28
C GLN A 216 -20.28 -3.40 -12.62
N ILE A 217 -20.01 -4.24 -11.63
CA ILE A 217 -21.02 -5.00 -10.89
C ILE A 217 -20.87 -4.81 -9.38
N GLU A 218 -21.96 -5.00 -8.66
CA GLU A 218 -22.06 -4.98 -7.20
C GLU A 218 -22.64 -6.32 -6.73
N LEU A 219 -22.07 -6.89 -5.67
CA LEU A 219 -22.65 -8.09 -5.05
C LEU A 219 -23.96 -7.70 -4.35
N ILE A 220 -24.97 -8.54 -4.52
CA ILE A 220 -26.23 -8.44 -3.78
C ILE A 220 -26.28 -9.66 -2.85
N ASP A 221 -26.71 -9.45 -1.62
CA ASP A 221 -27.02 -10.50 -0.65
C ASP A 221 -28.34 -11.21 -1.00
#